data_AF-A0A521U7Q2-F1
#
_entry.id   AF-A0A521U7Q2-F1
#
_cell.length_a   1.000
_cell.length_b   1.000
_cell.length_c   1.000
_cell.angle_alpha   90.00
_cell.angle_beta   90.00
_cell.angle_gamma   90.00
#
_symmetry.space_group_name_H-M   'P 1'
#
loop_
_entity.id
_entity.type
_entity.pdbx_description
1 polymer ?
#
loop_
_entity_poly.entity_id
_entity_poly.type
_entity_poly.pdbx_seq_one_letter_code
_entity_poly.pdbx_strand_id
1 'polypeptide(L)'
;MKIRVSCDDKYEAQKLSSLVFIKDANETFITAILNIVGNELVVALKDKSAHSIILKDEMQVEMFADFIQSVIDKEHKIVSTAIFGQDVEIVKV
;
A
#
# COMPACT_ATOMS: atom_id res chain seq x y z
N MET A 1 11.87 10.27 0.84
CA MET A 1 12.41 8.96 1.27
C MET A 1 11.76 7.86 0.44
N LYS A 2 12.37 6.67 0.33
CA LYS A 2 11.83 5.54 -0.44
C LYS A 2 11.61 4.34 0.47
N ILE A 3 10.54 3.60 0.25
CA ILE A 3 10.34 2.27 0.80
C ILE A 3 10.07 1.29 -0.34
N ARG A 4 10.27 0.00 -0.08
CA ARG A 4 9.98 -1.07 -1.03
C ARG A 4 9.17 -2.15 -0.32
N VAL A 5 8.01 -2.46 -0.87
CA VAL A 5 7.08 -3.46 -0.35
C VAL A 5 7.08 -4.64 -1.30
N SER A 6 7.36 -5.83 -0.80
CA SER A 6 7.28 -7.07 -1.57
C SER A 6 5.91 -7.71 -1.41
N CYS A 7 5.21 -7.90 -2.52
CA CYS A 7 3.93 -8.60 -2.59
C CYS A 7 4.13 -10.11 -2.81
N ASP A 8 3.07 -10.89 -2.62
CA ASP A 8 3.09 -12.34 -2.85
C ASP A 8 3.43 -12.67 -4.31
N ASP A 9 2.86 -11.91 -5.24
CA ASP A 9 3.15 -12.03 -6.65
C ASP A 9 3.11 -10.67 -7.39
N LYS A 10 3.32 -10.72 -8.70
CA LYS A 10 3.26 -9.55 -9.59
C LYS A 10 1.85 -8.93 -9.66
N TYR A 11 0.80 -9.73 -9.54
CA TYR A 11 -0.58 -9.25 -9.62
C TYR A 11 -0.92 -8.43 -8.37
N GLU A 12 -0.56 -8.91 -7.19
CA GLU A 12 -0.72 -8.19 -5.92
C GLU A 12 0.12 -6.91 -5.90
N ALA A 13 1.31 -6.90 -6.51
CA ALA A 13 2.09 -5.66 -6.68
C ALA A 13 1.39 -4.62 -7.57
N GLN A 14 0.74 -5.07 -8.66
CA GLN A 14 -0.05 -4.19 -9.52
C GLN A 14 -1.27 -3.61 -8.80
N LYS A 15 -1.95 -4.46 -8.02
CA LYS A 15 -3.08 -4.08 -7.18
C LYS A 15 -2.67 -3.06 -6.11
N LEU A 16 -1.62 -3.33 -5.34
CA LEU A 16 -1.11 -2.40 -4.34
C LEU A 16 -0.76 -1.04 -4.96
N SER A 17 -0.03 -1.05 -6.08
CA SER A 17 0.38 0.20 -6.74
C SER A 17 -0.80 1.05 -7.20
N SER A 18 -1.93 0.44 -7.63
CA SER A 18 -3.12 1.17 -8.08
C SER A 18 -3.96 1.69 -6.90
N LEU A 19 -3.96 0.97 -5.77
CA LEU A 19 -4.69 1.34 -4.56
C LEU A 19 -3.97 2.40 -3.72
N VAL A 20 -2.64 2.33 -3.65
CA VAL A 20 -1.89 3.18 -2.71
C VAL A 20 -1.74 4.62 -3.22
N PHE A 21 -1.73 4.83 -4.54
CA PHE A 21 -1.55 6.15 -5.14
C PHE A 21 -2.15 6.22 -6.54
N ILE A 22 -3.14 7.11 -6.73
CA ILE A 22 -3.71 7.38 -8.05
C ILE A 22 -2.93 8.55 -8.65
N LYS A 23 -2.08 8.25 -9.63
CA LYS A 23 -1.16 9.22 -10.24
C LYS A 23 -1.89 10.44 -10.83
N ASP A 24 -3.00 10.22 -11.51
CA ASP A 24 -3.75 11.30 -12.19
C ASP A 24 -4.47 12.24 -11.19
N ALA A 25 -4.83 11.71 -10.02
CA ALA A 25 -5.45 12.48 -8.94
C ALA A 25 -4.43 12.96 -7.90
N ASN A 26 -3.16 12.54 -8.02
CA ASN A 26 -2.04 12.85 -7.11
C ASN A 26 -2.41 12.64 -5.63
N GLU A 27 -3.14 11.57 -5.34
CA GLU A 27 -3.68 11.29 -4.02
C GLU A 27 -3.55 9.83 -3.62
N THR A 28 -3.37 9.62 -2.31
CA THR A 28 -3.53 8.32 -1.67
C THR A 28 -5.01 7.96 -1.63
N PHE A 29 -5.34 6.73 -2.02
CA PHE A 29 -6.72 6.27 -2.13
C PHE A 29 -7.16 5.39 -0.94
N ILE A 30 -6.20 4.84 -0.20
CA ILE A 30 -6.43 4.12 1.06
C ILE A 30 -6.80 5.11 2.17
N THR A 31 -7.83 4.80 2.95
CA THR A 31 -8.36 5.65 4.03
C THR A 31 -8.25 5.01 5.41
N ALA A 32 -8.20 3.68 5.51
CA ALA A 32 -8.05 2.96 6.77
C ALA A 32 -7.51 1.55 6.55
N ILE A 33 -6.84 1.00 7.55
CA ILE A 33 -6.63 -0.45 7.68
C ILE A 33 -7.85 -1.03 8.40
N LEU A 34 -8.45 -2.07 7.84
CA LEU A 34 -9.64 -2.73 8.39
C LEU A 34 -9.28 -4.01 9.15
N ASN A 35 -8.32 -4.78 8.66
CA ASN A 35 -7.89 -6.03 9.28
C ASN A 35 -6.52 -6.48 8.78
N ILE A 36 -5.86 -7.34 9.55
CA ILE A 36 -4.63 -8.05 9.18
C ILE A 36 -4.84 -9.54 9.48
N VAL A 37 -4.59 -10.41 8.49
CA VAL A 37 -4.71 -11.87 8.63
C VAL A 37 -3.50 -12.53 7.99
N GLY A 38 -2.51 -12.93 8.80
CA GLY A 38 -1.24 -13.46 8.29
C GLY A 38 -0.55 -12.43 7.39
N ASN A 39 -0.22 -12.84 6.15
CA ASN A 39 0.38 -11.96 5.15
C ASN A 39 -0.65 -11.13 4.33
N GLU A 40 -1.93 -11.13 4.70
CA GLU A 40 -2.98 -10.37 4.04
C GLU A 40 -3.33 -9.09 4.82
N LEU A 41 -3.33 -7.95 4.14
CA LEU A 41 -3.76 -6.65 4.65
C LEU A 41 -5.08 -6.22 4.01
N VAL A 42 -6.10 -5.96 4.81
CA VAL A 42 -7.40 -5.46 4.32
C VAL A 42 -7.50 -3.96 4.57
N VAL A 43 -7.79 -3.19 3.52
CA VAL A 43 -7.84 -1.73 3.55
C VAL A 43 -9.18 -1.19 3.03
N ALA A 44 -9.62 -0.07 3.60
CA ALA A 44 -10.72 0.74 3.08
C ALA A 44 -10.19 1.78 2.09
N LEU A 45 -10.95 2.05 1.04
CA LEU A 45 -10.65 3.07 0.05
C LEU A 45 -11.61 4.26 0.16
N LYS A 46 -11.30 5.36 -0.55
CA LYS A 46 -12.14 6.58 -0.58
C LYS A 46 -13.55 6.34 -1.12
N ASP A 47 -13.71 5.39 -2.04
CA ASP A 47 -15.01 5.00 -2.59
C ASP A 47 -15.84 4.10 -1.64
N LYS A 48 -15.34 3.89 -0.41
CA LYS A 48 -15.94 3.06 0.66
C LYS A 48 -15.91 1.55 0.37
N SER A 49 -15.24 1.11 -0.69
CA SER A 49 -14.96 -0.30 -0.89
C SER A 49 -13.86 -0.79 0.06
N ALA A 50 -13.83 -2.11 0.28
CA ALA A 50 -12.77 -2.79 0.99
C ALA A 50 -12.02 -3.72 0.03
N HIS A 51 -10.69 -3.72 0.11
CA HIS A 51 -9.84 -4.55 -0.72
C HIS A 51 -8.77 -5.19 0.17
N SER A 52 -8.42 -6.44 -0.12
CA SER A 52 -7.25 -7.06 0.48
C SER A 52 -6.02 -6.96 -0.42
N ILE A 53 -4.85 -7.03 0.17
CA ILE A 53 -3.56 -7.08 -0.52
C ILE A 53 -2.76 -8.21 0.14
N ILE A 54 -2.27 -9.17 -0.64
CA ILE A 54 -1.44 -10.26 -0.13
C ILE A 54 0.03 -9.88 -0.31
N LEU A 55 0.72 -9.75 0.81
CA LEU A 55 2.13 -9.41 0.87
C LEU A 55 3.00 -10.66 0.97
N LYS A 56 4.30 -10.53 0.71
CA LYS A 56 5.21 -11.68 0.67
C LYS A 56 5.20 -12.49 1.97
N ASP A 57 5.15 -11.80 3.11
CA ASP A 57 5.18 -12.37 4.45
C ASP A 57 4.64 -11.36 5.48
N GLU A 58 4.46 -11.81 6.72
CA GLU A 58 3.96 -10.98 7.84
C GLU A 58 4.87 -9.77 8.13
N MET A 59 6.18 -9.88 7.89
CA MET A 59 7.11 -8.76 8.06
C MET A 59 6.83 -7.64 7.05
N GLN A 60 6.49 -7.99 5.80
CA GLN A 60 6.04 -7.00 4.82
C GLN A 60 4.71 -6.35 5.24
N VAL A 61 3.80 -7.11 5.85
CA VAL A 61 2.54 -6.55 6.38
C VAL A 61 2.80 -5.54 7.47
N GLU A 62 3.60 -5.87 8.48
CA GLU A 62 3.93 -4.95 9.57
C GLU A 62 4.58 -3.67 9.05
N MET A 63 5.58 -3.81 8.17
CA MET A 63 6.26 -2.66 7.57
C MET A 63 5.31 -1.78 6.76
N PHE A 64 4.45 -2.38 5.95
CA PHE A 64 3.53 -1.62 5.10
C PHE A 64 2.37 -1.03 5.90
N ALA A 65 1.87 -1.73 6.91
CA ALA A 65 0.82 -1.24 7.82
C ALA A 65 1.28 0.00 8.60
N ASP A 66 2.49 -0.03 9.18
CA ASP A 66 3.09 1.12 9.85
C ASP A 66 3.23 2.32 8.89
N PHE A 67 3.77 2.07 7.70
CA PHE A 67 3.90 3.11 6.70
C PHE A 67 2.54 3.69 6.27
N ILE A 68 1.56 2.86 5.89
CA ILE A 68 0.29 3.39 5.39
C ILE A 68 -0.48 4.11 6.50
N GLN A 69 -0.34 3.67 7.76
CA GLN A 69 -0.91 4.37 8.91
C GLN A 69 -0.31 5.79 9.04
N SER A 70 1.01 5.95 8.93
CA SER A 70 1.64 7.28 8.92
C SER A 70 1.15 8.20 7.77
N VAL A 71 0.75 7.61 6.63
CA VAL A 71 0.16 8.37 5.51
C VAL A 71 -1.27 8.77 5.81
N ILE A 72 -2.07 7.88 6.41
CA ILE A 72 -3.45 8.16 6.86
C ILE A 72 -3.45 9.28 7.91
N ASP A 73 -2.52 9.22 8.85
CA ASP A 73 -2.33 10.22 9.91
C ASP A 73 -1.68 11.52 9.42
N LYS A 74 -1.38 11.60 8.12
CA LYS A 74 -0.83 12.76 7.40
C LYS A 74 0.58 13.15 7.86
N GLU A 75 1.31 12.25 8.51
CA GLU A 75 2.73 12.43 8.83
C GLU A 75 3.59 12.33 7.57
N HIS A 76 3.16 11.50 6.61
CA HIS A 76 3.83 11.33 5.33
C HIS A 76 2.87 11.50 4.16
N LYS A 77 3.41 11.93 3.02
CA LYS A 77 2.67 12.00 1.76
C LYS A 77 3.36 11.18 0.69
N ILE A 78 2.58 10.33 0.01
CA ILE A 78 3.06 9.59 -1.16
C ILE A 78 3.14 10.52 -2.37
N VAL A 79 4.26 10.45 -3.10
CA VAL A 79 4.48 11.28 -4.30
C VAL A 79 4.58 10.46 -5.58
N SER A 80 4.98 9.20 -5.50
CA SER A 80 5.03 8.31 -6.67
C SER A 80 5.17 6.84 -6.27
N THR A 81 4.78 5.96 -7.18
CA THR A 81 4.97 4.51 -7.09
C THR A 81 5.63 3.96 -8.35
N ALA A 82 6.37 2.87 -8.22
CA ALA A 82 6.94 2.13 -9.34
C ALA A 82 6.93 0.62 -9.04
N ILE A 83 6.60 -0.19 -10.04
CA ILE A 83 6.47 -1.66 -9.92
C ILE A 83 7.72 -2.33 -10.49
N PHE A 84 8.29 -3.28 -9.74
CA PHE A 84 9.43 -4.10 -10.13
C PHE A 84 9.13 -5.58 -9.85
N GLY A 85 8.46 -6.26 -10.79
CA GLY A 85 8.01 -7.64 -10.58
C GLY A 85 6.94 -7.68 -9.49
N GLN A 86 7.21 -8.37 -8.39
CA GLN A 86 6.35 -8.45 -7.21
C GLN A 86 6.61 -7.33 -6.18
N ASP A 87 7.55 -6.42 -6.46
CA ASP A 87 7.85 -5.32 -5.55
C ASP A 87 7.21 -4.01 -6.00
N VAL A 88 6.80 -3.20 -5.03
CA VAL A 88 6.35 -1.83 -5.23
C VAL A 88 7.29 -0.89 -4.49
N GLU A 89 7.99 -0.03 -5.23
CA GLU A 89 8.71 1.11 -4.66
C GLU A 89 7.74 2.27 -4.45
N ILE A 90 7.73 2.83 -3.25
CA ILE A 90 6.89 3.98 -2.89
C ILE A 90 7.80 5.11 -2.43
N VAL A 91 7.65 6.27 -3.08
CA VAL A 91 8.37 7.50 -2.71
C VAL A 91 7.45 8.36 -1.85
N LYS A 92 7.95 8.80 -0.70
CA LYS A 92 7.23 9.66 0.25
C LYS A 92 8.00 10.93 0.60
N VAL A 93 7.29 11.97 1.00
CA VAL A 93 7.82 13.20 1.62
C VAL A 93 7.25 13.36 3.03
#